data_AF-A0A3N5FBS2-F1
#
_entry.id   AF-A0A3N5FBS2-F1
#
_cell.length_a   1.000
_cell.length_b   1.000
_cell.length_c   1.000
_cell.angle_alpha   90.00
_cell.angle_beta   90.00
_cell.angle_gamma   90.00
#
_symmetry.space_group_name_H-M   'P 1'
#
loop_
_entity.id
_entity.type
_entity.pdbx_description
1 polymer ?
#
loop_
_entity_poly.entity_id
_entity_poly.type
_entity_poly.pdbx_seq_one_letter_code
_entity_poly.pdbx_strand_id
1 'polypeptide(L)' 'MQLSKDALKIAILEKAKSSPKAQLYIKDFYACDPETKPRDLKNMANDLVKEGKLMFWSSGSTTMYALKDRIKNEEGTDGI' A
#
# COMPACT_ATOMS: atom_id res chain seq x y z
N MET A 1 -12.66 -15.97 0.17
CA MET A 1 -12.14 -16.37 1.49
C MET A 1 -11.36 -15.19 2.02
N GLN A 2 -11.72 -14.66 3.19
CA GLN A 2 -10.93 -13.63 3.86
C GLN A 2 -9.48 -14.13 4.05
N LEU A 3 -8.52 -13.36 3.57
CA LEU A 3 -7.11 -13.67 3.74
C LEU A 3 -6.71 -13.54 5.21
N SER A 4 -5.80 -14.38 5.67
CA SER A 4 -5.16 -14.20 6.99
C SER A 4 -4.34 -12.90 6.99
N LYS A 5 -4.06 -12.35 8.18
CA LYS A 5 -3.32 -11.07 8.31
C LYS A 5 -2.00 -11.07 7.54
N ASP A 6 -1.24 -12.15 7.62
CA ASP A 6 0.04 -12.28 6.91
C ASP A 6 -0.15 -12.40 5.39
N ALA A 7 -1.14 -13.17 4.96
CA ALA A 7 -1.44 -13.32 3.54
C ALA A 7 -1.94 -12.00 2.93
N LEU A 8 -2.72 -11.22 3.68
CA LEU A 8 -3.17 -9.90 3.28
C LEU A 8 -2.00 -8.91 3.16
N LYS A 9 -1.06 -8.93 4.11
CA LYS A 9 0.17 -8.11 4.03
C LYS A 9 0.98 -8.46 2.77
N ILE A 10 1.13 -9.75 2.46
CA ILE A 10 1.82 -10.19 1.24
C ILE A 10 1.07 -9.71 -0.01
N ALA A 11 -0.25 -9.88 -0.07
CA ALA A 11 -1.06 -9.43 -1.19
C ALA A 11 -0.96 -7.91 -1.43
N ILE A 12 -0.91 -7.11 -0.37
CA ILE A 12 -0.68 -5.64 -0.45
C ILE A 12 0.70 -5.35 -1.05
N LEU A 13 1.75 -6.04 -0.58
CA LEU A 13 3.11 -5.85 -1.11
C LEU A 13 3.23 -6.27 -2.58
N GLU A 14 2.65 -7.41 -2.95
CA GLU A 14 2.62 -7.86 -4.35
C GLU A 14 1.85 -6.90 -5.24
N LYS A 15 0.73 -6.36 -4.77
CA LYS A 15 -0.04 -5.34 -5.48
C LYS A 15 0.77 -4.05 -5.67
N ALA A 16 1.46 -3.59 -4.63
CA ALA A 16 2.36 -2.44 -4.71
C ALA A 16 3.57 -2.67 -5.64
N LYS A 17 4.06 -3.91 -5.74
CA LYS A 17 5.17 -4.29 -6.61
C LYS A 17 4.75 -4.44 -8.08
N SER A 18 3.61 -5.07 -8.33
CA SER A 18 3.12 -5.39 -9.69
C SER A 18 2.40 -4.23 -10.38
N SER A 19 1.90 -3.25 -9.62
CA SER A 19 1.13 -2.15 -10.20
C SER A 19 2.00 -1.25 -11.09
N PRO A 20 1.45 -0.65 -12.16
CA PRO A 20 2.23 0.24 -13.03
C PRO A 20 2.68 1.51 -12.30
N LYS A 21 1.83 2.06 -11.44
CA LYS A 21 2.16 3.20 -10.57
C LYS A 21 2.89 2.71 -9.33
N ALA A 22 3.95 3.38 -8.91
CA ALA A 22 4.58 3.08 -7.62
C ALA A 22 3.66 3.46 -6.45
N GLN A 23 2.97 4.59 -6.59
CA GLN A 23 2.03 5.17 -5.65
C GLN A 23 0.60 4.68 -5.90
N LEU A 24 -0.01 4.03 -4.90
CA LEU A 24 -1.36 3.47 -4.99
C LEU A 24 -2.26 4.03 -3.89
N TYR A 25 -3.54 4.23 -4.19
CA TYR A 25 -4.52 4.59 -3.19
C TYR A 25 -4.92 3.39 -2.34
N ILE A 26 -5.34 3.63 -1.09
CA ILE A 26 -5.87 2.58 -0.20
C ILE A 26 -6.98 1.75 -0.86
N LYS A 27 -7.81 2.39 -1.70
CA LYS A 27 -8.89 1.74 -2.45
C LYS A 27 -8.39 0.75 -3.51
N ASP A 28 -7.19 0.93 -4.05
CA ASP A 28 -6.62 0.03 -5.06
C ASP A 28 -6.26 -1.33 -4.45
N PHE A 29 -6.01 -1.36 -3.14
CA PHE A 29 -5.76 -2.59 -2.39
C PHE A 29 -7.04 -3.31 -1.98
N TYR A 30 -8.23 -2.68 -2.05
CA TYR A 30 -9.50 -3.38 -1.79
C TYR A 30 -9.74 -4.51 -2.79
N ALA A 31 -9.14 -4.41 -3.98
CA ALA A 31 -9.15 -5.48 -4.98
C ALA A 31 -8.31 -6.71 -4.56
N CYS A 32 -7.41 -6.59 -3.59
CA CYS A 32 -6.62 -7.71 -3.06
C CYS A 32 -7.49 -8.65 -2.22
N ASP A 33 -8.41 -8.09 -1.44
CA ASP A 33 -9.37 -8.84 -0.64
C ASP A 33 -10.66 -8.04 -0.44
N PRO A 34 -11.70 -8.27 -1.27
CA PRO A 34 -12.96 -7.57 -1.15
C PRO A 34 -13.77 -7.98 0.09
N GLU A 35 -13.45 -9.11 0.73
CA GLU A 35 -14.11 -9.53 1.98
C GLU A 35 -13.46 -8.89 3.23
N THR A 36 -12.22 -8.42 3.11
CA THR A 36 -11.55 -7.70 4.19
C THR A 36 -12.16 -6.32 4.38
N LYS A 37 -12.46 -5.96 5.63
CA LYS A 37 -12.98 -4.63 5.96
C LYS A 37 -11.94 -3.56 5.61
N PRO A 38 -12.34 -2.41 5.02
CA PRO A 38 -11.42 -1.32 4.68
C PRO A 38 -10.52 -0.87 5.83
N ARG A 39 -11.06 -0.89 7.06
CA ARG A 39 -10.32 -0.53 8.28
C ARG A 39 -9.19 -1.52 8.58
N ASP A 40 -9.44 -2.82 8.43
CA ASP A 40 -8.44 -3.86 8.66
C ASP A 40 -7.35 -3.81 7.59
N LEU A 41 -7.73 -3.60 6.34
CA LEU A 41 -6.77 -3.42 5.25
C LEU A 41 -5.86 -2.21 5.49
N LYS A 42 -6.44 -1.07 5.89
CA LYS A 42 -5.68 0.14 6.26
C LYS A 42 -4.74 -0.12 7.44
N ASN A 43 -5.17 -0.87 8.45
CA ASN A 43 -4.32 -1.23 9.58
C ASN A 43 -3.14 -2.09 9.11
N MET A 44 -3.35 -3.07 8.23
CA MET A 44 -2.27 -3.91 7.69
C MET A 44 -1.28 -3.10 6.84
N ALA A 45 -1.78 -2.20 6.00
CA ALA A 45 -0.93 -1.29 5.22
C ALA A 45 -0.10 -0.37 6.15
N ASN A 46 -0.71 0.17 7.21
CA ASN A 46 0.01 0.96 8.20
C ASN A 46 1.05 0.14 8.99
N ASP A 47 0.76 -1.13 9.30
CA ASP A 47 1.75 -1.99 9.94
C ASP A 47 2.95 -2.27 9.01
N LEU A 48 2.71 -2.45 7.70
CA LEU A 48 3.78 -2.54 6.71
C LEU A 48 4.61 -1.25 6.59
N VAL A 49 4.02 -0.09 6.87
CA VAL A 49 4.74 1.19 6.96
C VAL A 49 5.61 1.23 8.22
N LYS A 50 5.10 0.79 9.37
CA LYS A 50 5.90 0.66 10.61
C LYS A 50 7.05 -0.33 10.46
N GLU A 51 6.83 -1.41 9.71
CA GLU A 51 7.88 -2.39 9.33
C GLU A 51 8.89 -1.81 8.32
N GLY A 52 8.64 -0.61 7.77
CA GLY A 52 9.52 0.04 6.80
C GLY A 52 9.47 -0.54 5.40
N LYS A 53 8.48 -1.38 5.08
CA LYS A 53 8.29 -2.00 3.75
C LYS A 53 7.51 -1.10 2.81
N LEU A 54 6.52 -0.39 3.34
CA LEU A 54 5.74 0.60 2.60
C LEU A 54 6.05 2.01 3.07
N MET A 55 5.85 2.98 2.19
CA MET A 55 5.71 4.39 2.55
C MET A 55 4.24 4.77 2.53
N PHE A 56 3.89 5.74 3.36
CA PHE A 56 2.54 6.30 3.47
C PHE A 56 2.58 7.80 3.20
N TRP A 57 1.58 8.30 2.49
CA TRP A 57 1.31 9.73 2.38
C TRP A 57 -0.18 10.01 2.42
N SER A 58 -0.51 11.18 2.94
CA SER A 58 -1.86 11.72 2.89
C SER A 58 -2.06 12.42 1.56
N SER A 59 -3.11 12.07 0.82
CA SER A 59 -3.50 12.70 -0.44
C SER A 59 -4.91 13.28 -0.26
N GLY A 60 -4.98 14.46 0.36
CA GLY A 60 -6.24 15.16 0.64
C GLY A 60 -7.23 14.31 1.45
N SER A 61 -8.34 13.92 0.82
CA SER A 61 -9.40 13.11 1.43
C SER A 61 -9.10 11.61 1.51
N THR A 62 -7.96 11.16 0.98
CA THR A 62 -7.58 9.74 0.92
C THR A 62 -6.13 9.50 1.31
N THR A 63 -5.75 8.24 1.42
CA THR A 63 -4.42 7.79 1.82
C THR A 63 -3.81 6.93 0.73
N MET A 64 -2.51 7.07 0.54
CA MET A 64 -1.78 6.35 -0.49
C MET A 64 -0.56 5.64 0.10
N TYR A 65 -0.19 4.54 -0.54
CA TYR A 65 0.87 3.64 -0.14
C TYR A 65 1.70 3.18 -1.35
N ALA A 66 3.00 2.99 -1.14
CA ALA A 66 3.93 2.49 -2.16
C ALA A 66 4.97 1.62 -1.49
N LEU A 67 5.54 0.74 -2.31
CA LEU A 67 6.75 0.03 -1.95
C LEU A 67 7.91 1.02 -1.78
N LYS A 68 8.59 0.95 -0.63
CA LYS A 68 9.73 1.83 -0.32
C LYS A 68 10.83 1.74 -1.38
N ASP A 69 11.12 0.54 -1.86
CA ASP A 69 12.10 0.31 -2.93
C ASP A 69 11.71 0.94 -4.26
N ARG A 70 10.41 1.13 -4.54
CA ARG A 70 9.96 1.75 -5.80
C ARG A 70 10.03 3.27 -5.74
N ILE A 71 9.65 3.88 -4.61
CA ILE A 71 9.77 5.34 -4.43
C ILE A 71 11.22 5.79 -4.48
N LYS A 72 12.14 5.03 -3.87
CA LYS A 72 13.56 5.41 -3.86
C LYS A 72 14.17 5.48 -5.26
N ASN A 73 13.56 4.83 -6.25
CA ASN A 73 13.96 4.91 -7.65
C ASN A 73 13.23 6.04 -8.42
N GLU A 74 12.16 6.63 -7.86
CA GLU A 74 11.39 7.73 -8.46
C GLU A 74 11.69 9.11 -7.83
N GLU A 75 12.53 9.21 -6.79
CA GLU A 75 13.07 10.47 -6.23
C GLU A 75 14.02 11.21 -7.19
N GLY A 76 13.76 11.15 -8.50
CA GLY A 76 14.37 11.97 -9.54
C GLY A 76 13.50 13.13 -10.02
N THR A 77 12.29 13.32 -9.49
CA THR A 77 11.42 14.42 -9.95
C THR A 77 10.54 15.00 -8.83
N ASP A 78 10.84 16.27 -8.54
CA ASP A 78 9.96 17.31 -8.00
C ASP A 78 9.51 17.23 -6.53
N GLY A 79 10.33 17.87 -5.70
CA GLY A 79 9.90 18.54 -4.48
C GLY A 79 10.72 19.82 -4.28
N ILE A 80 10.42 20.86 -5.08
CA ILE A 80 10.78 22.26 -4.80
C ILE A 80 9.53 22.97 -4.30
#